data_AF-A0A350YRB3-F1
#
_entry.id   AF-A0A350YRB3-F1
#
_cell.length_a   1.000
_cell.length_b   1.000
_cell.length_c   1.000
_cell.angle_alpha   90.00
_cell.angle_beta   90.00
_cell.angle_gamma   90.00
#
_symmetry.space_group_name_H-M   'P 1'
#
loop_
_entity.id
_entity.type
_entity.pdbx_description
1 polymer ?
#
loop_
_entity_poly.entity_id
_entity_poly.type
_entity_poly.pdbx_seq_one_letter_code
_entity_poly.pdbx_strand_id
1 'polypeptide(L)'
;MPDKPVKPGDSWNTADSSTLKTATMTQTTITNSINKLEGIETIDGVECAKILKDGTGTFIMSLQTQGMDISIRGPFTRTSECLVAVKEGQLVSQTSSMKVTGNLDIASMGMTMPITIQIKDGTTIK
;
A
#
# COMPACT_ATOMS: atom_id res chain seq x y z
N MET A 1 5.10 -8.20 11.64
CA MET A 1 3.86 -8.93 12.00
C MET A 1 3.71 -8.87 13.52
N PRO A 2 2.49 -9.05 14.08
CA PRO A 2 2.34 -9.07 15.53
C PRO A 2 3.11 -10.25 16.15
N ASP A 3 3.78 -10.02 17.28
CA ASP A 3 4.58 -11.06 17.97
C ASP A 3 3.72 -12.08 18.73
N LYS A 4 2.42 -11.81 18.84
CA LYS A 4 1.44 -12.65 19.53
C LYS A 4 0.22 -12.87 18.63
N PRO A 5 -0.50 -13.98 18.79
CA PRO A 5 -1.80 -14.17 18.16
C PRO A 5 -2.71 -12.98 18.44
N VAL A 6 -3.37 -12.48 17.40
CA VAL A 6 -4.33 -11.37 17.48
C VAL A 6 -5.75 -11.92 17.56
N LYS A 7 -6.61 -11.26 18.32
CA LYS A 7 -8.06 -11.54 18.39
C LYS A 7 -8.88 -10.37 17.80
N PRO A 8 -10.14 -10.59 17.45
CA PRO A 8 -11.04 -9.51 17.05
C PRO A 8 -11.00 -8.32 18.02
N GLY A 9 -10.88 -7.12 17.47
CA GLY A 9 -10.71 -5.86 18.18
C GLY A 9 -9.24 -5.44 18.40
N ASP A 10 -8.28 -6.36 18.32
CA ASP A 10 -6.87 -6.02 18.50
C ASP A 10 -6.35 -5.17 17.34
N SER A 11 -5.42 -4.28 17.68
CA SER A 11 -4.71 -3.45 16.72
C SER A 11 -3.21 -3.55 16.92
N TRP A 12 -2.44 -3.47 15.83
CA TRP A 12 -0.99 -3.51 15.87
C TRP A 12 -0.37 -2.61 14.80
N ASN A 13 0.76 -2.01 15.16
CA ASN A 13 1.51 -1.15 14.27
C ASN A 13 2.53 -1.96 13.46
N THR A 14 2.74 -1.55 12.22
CA THR A 14 3.80 -2.07 11.36
C THR A 14 4.49 -0.92 10.65
N ALA A 15 5.80 -0.96 10.59
CA ALA A 15 6.60 -0.10 9.73
C ALA A 15 7.30 -0.97 8.69
N ASP A 16 7.35 -0.52 7.45
CA ASP A 16 8.01 -1.22 6.37
C ASP A 16 8.64 -0.24 5.38
N SER A 17 9.67 -0.69 4.69
CA SER A 17 10.31 0.04 3.60
C SER A 17 10.59 -0.94 2.46
N SER A 18 10.04 -0.64 1.30
CA SER A 18 10.30 -1.41 0.08
C SER A 18 10.93 -0.54 -0.99
N THR A 19 11.84 -1.12 -1.75
CA THR A 19 12.40 -0.51 -2.95
C THR A 19 12.22 -1.47 -4.12
N LEU A 20 11.47 -1.04 -5.12
CA LEU A 20 11.36 -1.68 -6.41
C LEU A 20 12.34 -1.01 -7.37
N LYS A 21 13.23 -1.80 -7.97
CA LYS A 21 14.20 -1.31 -8.96
C LYS A 21 14.07 -2.11 -10.26
N THR A 22 13.95 -1.39 -11.35
CA THR A 22 14.06 -1.91 -12.72
C THR A 22 15.23 -1.23 -13.43
N ALA A 23 15.45 -1.53 -14.71
CA ALA A 23 16.50 -0.87 -15.49
C ALA A 23 16.30 0.66 -15.59
N THR A 24 15.05 1.12 -15.60
CA THR A 24 14.69 2.52 -15.86
C THR A 24 13.96 3.19 -14.70
N MET A 25 13.60 2.45 -13.65
CA MET A 25 12.81 2.97 -12.54
C MET A 25 13.40 2.55 -11.20
N THR A 26 13.39 3.48 -10.25
CA THR A 26 13.55 3.17 -8.82
C THR A 26 12.36 3.77 -8.08
N GLN A 27 11.63 2.94 -7.36
CA GLN A 27 10.52 3.35 -6.51
C GLN A 27 10.80 2.89 -5.08
N THR A 28 10.80 3.82 -4.14
CA THR A 28 10.90 3.55 -2.70
C THR A 28 9.62 3.98 -2.02
N THR A 29 9.07 3.11 -1.18
CA THR A 29 7.89 3.38 -0.37
C THR A 29 8.22 3.07 1.08
N ILE A 30 8.17 4.09 1.93
CA ILE A 30 8.34 3.97 3.38
C ILE A 30 6.96 4.12 3.99
N THR A 31 6.50 3.10 4.72
CA THR A 31 5.12 3.00 5.20
C THR A 31 5.09 2.77 6.70
N ASN A 32 4.22 3.48 7.39
CA ASN A 32 3.73 3.15 8.72
C ASN A 32 2.26 2.78 8.60
N SER A 33 1.82 1.74 9.28
CA SER A 33 0.41 1.32 9.24
C SER A 33 -0.08 0.86 10.59
N ILE A 34 -1.33 1.18 10.88
CA ILE A 34 -2.12 0.63 11.96
C ILE A 34 -3.00 -0.43 11.33
N ASN A 35 -2.86 -1.67 11.78
CA ASN A 35 -3.69 -2.79 11.35
C ASN A 35 -4.66 -3.11 12.48
N LYS A 36 -5.88 -3.49 12.14
CA LYS A 36 -6.90 -3.92 13.09
C LYS A 36 -7.56 -5.20 12.59
N LEU A 37 -7.64 -6.22 13.44
CA LEU A 37 -8.48 -7.39 13.18
C LEU A 37 -9.91 -7.02 13.58
N GLU A 38 -10.77 -6.75 12.61
CA GLU A 38 -12.13 -6.28 12.86
C GLU A 38 -13.01 -7.41 13.40
N GLY A 39 -12.89 -8.59 12.81
CA GLY A 39 -13.71 -9.74 13.17
C GLY A 39 -13.49 -10.92 12.22
N ILE A 40 -14.26 -11.97 12.46
CA ILE A 40 -14.37 -13.12 11.55
C ILE A 40 -15.74 -13.05 10.89
N GLU A 41 -15.79 -13.18 9.56
CA GLU A 41 -17.02 -13.22 8.78
C GLU A 41 -17.02 -14.41 7.82
N THR A 42 -18.19 -14.92 7.48
CA THR A 42 -18.32 -16.03 6.52
C THR A 42 -18.64 -15.48 5.13
N ILE A 43 -17.79 -15.80 4.16
CA ILE A 43 -17.94 -15.38 2.76
C ILE A 43 -17.91 -16.63 1.90
N ASP A 44 -18.99 -16.87 1.15
CA ASP A 44 -19.15 -18.06 0.28
C ASP A 44 -18.86 -19.40 0.99
N GLY A 45 -19.20 -19.47 2.29
CA GLY A 45 -18.97 -20.66 3.13
C GLY A 45 -17.56 -20.78 3.74
N VAL A 46 -16.68 -19.81 3.49
CA VAL A 46 -15.33 -19.73 4.06
C VAL A 46 -15.30 -18.75 5.22
N GLU A 47 -14.76 -19.16 6.37
CA GLU A 47 -14.52 -18.27 7.51
C GLU A 47 -13.29 -17.40 7.24
N CYS A 48 -13.47 -16.09 7.17
CA CYS A 48 -12.46 -15.10 6.83
C CYS A 48 -12.24 -14.12 7.98
N ALA A 49 -10.98 -13.92 8.35
CA ALA A 49 -10.56 -12.81 9.20
C ALA A 49 -10.52 -11.52 8.39
N LYS A 50 -11.29 -10.51 8.82
CA LYS A 50 -11.31 -9.18 8.25
C LYS A 50 -10.29 -8.28 8.91
N ILE A 51 -9.30 -7.83 8.14
CA ILE A 51 -8.23 -6.95 8.61
C ILE A 51 -8.33 -5.62 7.90
N LEU A 52 -8.49 -4.54 8.67
CA LEU A 52 -8.43 -3.17 8.20
C LEU A 52 -7.01 -2.62 8.39
N LYS A 53 -6.55 -1.82 7.45
CA LYS A 53 -5.22 -1.19 7.49
C LYS A 53 -5.32 0.27 7.09
N ASP A 54 -4.87 1.14 7.98
CA ASP A 54 -4.68 2.56 7.71
C ASP A 54 -3.20 2.86 7.72
N GLY A 55 -2.71 3.46 6.64
CA GLY A 55 -1.29 3.68 6.40
C GLY A 55 -0.98 5.11 5.99
N THR A 56 0.18 5.58 6.43
CA THR A 56 0.80 6.83 5.96
C THR A 56 2.25 6.58 5.63
N GLY A 57 2.82 7.41 4.78
CA GLY A 57 4.20 7.20 4.39
C GLY A 57 4.74 8.21 3.40
N THR A 58 5.91 7.90 2.87
CA THR A 58 6.56 8.66 1.80
C THR A 58 6.71 7.79 0.57
N PHE A 59 6.27 8.33 -0.57
CA PHE A 59 6.46 7.75 -1.89
C PHE A 59 7.57 8.53 -2.60
N ILE A 60 8.57 7.82 -3.09
CA ILE A 60 9.68 8.37 -3.88
C ILE A 60 9.81 7.52 -5.12
N MET A 61 9.77 8.14 -6.30
CA MET A 61 9.96 7.46 -7.56
C MET A 61 10.87 8.27 -8.45
N SER A 62 11.81 7.60 -9.10
CA SER A 62 12.62 8.13 -10.18
C SER A 62 12.41 7.22 -11.39
N LEU A 63 12.08 7.82 -12.53
CA LEU A 63 11.79 7.15 -13.78
C LEU A 63 12.59 7.82 -14.90
N GLN A 64 13.37 7.03 -15.61
CA GLN A 64 14.00 7.43 -16.85
C GLN A 64 13.17 6.91 -18.03
N THR A 65 12.66 7.80 -18.87
CA THR A 65 11.83 7.42 -20.02
C THR A 65 12.05 8.37 -21.18
N GLN A 66 12.23 7.84 -22.39
CA GLN A 66 12.41 8.63 -23.62
C GLN A 66 13.50 9.72 -23.51
N GLY A 67 14.59 9.45 -22.78
CA GLY A 67 15.67 10.41 -22.55
C GLY A 67 15.36 11.53 -21.54
N MET A 68 14.25 11.41 -20.80
CA MET A 68 13.88 12.32 -19.71
C MET A 68 14.03 11.64 -18.36
N ASP A 69 14.50 12.39 -17.38
CA ASP A 69 14.51 11.99 -15.98
C ASP A 69 13.35 12.66 -15.24
N ILE A 70 12.43 11.83 -14.75
CA ILE A 70 11.24 12.23 -14.02
C ILE A 70 11.38 11.77 -12.58
N SER A 71 11.13 12.64 -11.61
CA SER A 71 10.99 12.23 -10.21
C SER A 71 9.65 12.63 -9.62
N ILE A 72 9.12 11.76 -8.77
CA ILE A 72 7.92 12.02 -7.98
C ILE A 72 8.26 11.82 -6.52
N ARG A 73 7.94 12.80 -5.68
CA ARG A 73 8.11 12.69 -4.23
C ARG A 73 6.95 13.32 -3.49
N GLY A 74 6.41 12.61 -2.53
CA GLY A 74 5.39 13.16 -1.65
C GLY A 74 4.94 12.21 -0.54
N PRO A 75 4.28 12.73 0.50
CA PRO A 75 3.55 11.90 1.43
C PRO A 75 2.39 11.18 0.75
N PHE A 76 2.01 10.04 1.31
CA PHE A 76 0.80 9.33 0.93
C PHE A 76 -0.05 8.93 2.14
N THR A 77 -1.33 8.77 1.90
CA THR A 77 -2.26 8.05 2.78
C THR A 77 -2.78 6.81 2.07
N ARG A 78 -3.05 5.75 2.82
CA ARG A 78 -3.56 4.49 2.30
C ARG A 78 -4.60 3.91 3.25
N THR A 79 -5.70 3.44 2.70
CA THR A 79 -6.65 2.58 3.41
C THR A 79 -6.73 1.24 2.70
N SER A 80 -6.85 0.14 3.44
CA SER A 80 -6.96 -1.19 2.84
C SER A 80 -7.78 -2.14 3.69
N GLU A 81 -8.44 -3.07 3.03
CA GLU A 81 -9.14 -4.19 3.63
C GLU A 81 -8.54 -5.48 3.09
N CYS A 82 -8.42 -6.47 3.96
CA CYS A 82 -7.83 -7.77 3.66
C CYS A 82 -8.69 -8.85 4.30
N LEU A 83 -9.12 -9.82 3.51
CA LEU A 83 -9.87 -10.99 3.96
C LEU A 83 -8.95 -12.21 3.87
N VAL A 84 -8.73 -12.87 5.00
CA VAL A 84 -7.83 -14.03 5.10
C VAL A 84 -8.62 -15.23 5.60
N ALA A 85 -8.66 -16.32 4.84
CA ALA A 85 -9.31 -17.56 5.24
C ALA A 85 -8.63 -18.11 6.50
N VAL A 86 -9.38 -18.30 7.58
CA VAL A 86 -8.83 -18.58 8.92
C VAL A 86 -8.22 -19.98 8.98
N LYS A 87 -8.84 -20.97 8.33
CA LYS A 87 -8.38 -22.36 8.37
C LYS A 87 -7.15 -22.57 7.49
N GLU A 88 -7.14 -21.96 6.32
CA GLU A 88 -6.11 -22.14 5.29
C GLU A 88 -4.96 -21.13 5.42
N GLY A 89 -5.17 -20.02 6.13
CA GLY A 89 -4.21 -18.91 6.25
C GLY A 89 -3.98 -18.17 4.93
N GLN A 90 -4.90 -18.28 3.98
CA GLN A 90 -4.76 -17.75 2.62
C GLN A 90 -5.47 -16.42 2.46
N LEU A 91 -4.87 -15.52 1.68
CA LEU A 91 -5.52 -14.29 1.26
C LEU A 91 -6.68 -14.63 0.31
N VAL A 92 -7.90 -14.25 0.68
CA VAL A 92 -9.11 -14.42 -0.14
C VAL A 92 -9.35 -13.18 -0.99
N SER A 93 -9.22 -12.00 -0.38
CA SER A 93 -9.33 -10.74 -1.11
C SER A 93 -8.56 -9.61 -0.44
N GLN A 94 -8.25 -8.61 -1.24
CA GLN A 94 -7.66 -7.37 -0.77
C GLN A 94 -8.18 -6.21 -1.59
N THR A 95 -8.54 -5.12 -0.91
CA THR A 95 -8.78 -3.82 -1.55
C THR A 95 -7.87 -2.78 -0.93
N SER A 96 -7.45 -1.81 -1.73
CA SER A 96 -6.52 -0.76 -1.32
C SER A 96 -6.83 0.53 -2.06
N SER A 97 -6.83 1.64 -1.34
CA SER A 97 -6.90 2.99 -1.91
C SER A 97 -5.75 3.81 -1.35
N MET A 98 -4.85 4.26 -2.22
CA MET A 98 -3.71 5.09 -1.88
C MET A 98 -3.85 6.46 -2.56
N LYS A 99 -3.54 7.52 -1.82
CA LYS A 99 -3.45 8.89 -2.33
C LYS A 99 -2.06 9.44 -2.04
N VAL A 100 -1.33 9.80 -3.09
CA VAL A 100 -0.05 10.51 -3.00
C VAL A 100 -0.28 11.97 -3.34
N THR A 101 0.23 12.88 -2.51
CA THR A 101 0.26 14.32 -2.82
C THR A 101 1.71 14.77 -2.80
N GLY A 102 2.20 15.33 -3.88
CA GLY A 102 3.62 15.63 -4.00
C GLY A 102 3.95 16.45 -5.22
N ASN A 103 5.23 16.46 -5.57
CA ASN A 103 5.73 17.15 -6.74
C ASN A 103 6.21 16.14 -7.78
N LEU A 104 5.96 16.46 -9.05
CA LEU A 104 6.59 15.86 -10.20
C LEU A 104 7.65 16.83 -10.71
N ASP A 105 8.89 16.36 -10.79
CA ASP A 105 10.02 17.10 -11.35
C ASP A 105 10.46 16.46 -12.66
N ILE A 106 10.62 17.27 -13.70
CA ILE A 106 11.20 16.87 -14.99
C ILE A 106 12.52 17.61 -15.12
N ALA A 107 13.61 16.95 -14.75
CA ALA A 107 14.92 17.59 -14.62
C ALA A 107 15.42 18.19 -15.94
N SER A 108 15.19 17.48 -17.05
CA SER A 108 15.57 17.92 -18.41
C SER A 108 14.87 19.21 -18.86
N MET A 109 13.75 19.57 -18.24
CA MET A 109 12.98 20.79 -18.54
C MET A 109 13.05 21.84 -17.44
N GLY A 110 13.77 21.57 -16.33
CA GLY A 110 13.78 22.45 -15.15
C GLY A 110 12.37 22.73 -14.59
N MET A 111 11.45 21.78 -14.76
CA MET A 111 10.03 21.96 -14.47
C MET A 111 9.62 21.16 -13.24
N THR A 112 8.91 21.81 -12.31
CA THR A 112 8.31 21.18 -11.13
C THR A 112 6.82 21.51 -11.10
N MET A 113 5.97 20.50 -10.89
CA MET A 113 4.53 20.66 -10.82
C MET A 113 3.95 19.91 -9.62
N PRO A 114 3.02 20.52 -8.87
CA PRO A 114 2.29 19.80 -7.84
C PRO A 114 1.35 18.78 -8.48
N ILE A 115 1.30 17.58 -7.92
CA ILE A 115 0.48 16.48 -8.42
C ILE A 115 -0.26 15.77 -7.28
N THR A 116 -1.38 15.15 -7.63
CA THR A 116 -2.09 14.19 -6.78
C THR A 116 -2.26 12.91 -7.58
N ILE A 117 -1.76 11.80 -7.06
CA ILE A 117 -1.93 10.47 -7.64
C ILE A 117 -2.91 9.71 -6.76
N GLN A 118 -3.93 9.10 -7.37
CA GLN A 118 -4.81 8.15 -6.70
C GLN A 118 -4.61 6.78 -7.32
N ILE A 119 -4.32 5.79 -6.49
CA ILE A 119 -4.16 4.40 -6.89
C ILE A 119 -5.21 3.59 -6.14
N LYS A 120 -6.03 2.86 -6.88
CA LYS A 120 -7.03 1.96 -6.32
C LYS A 120 -6.79 0.58 -6.89
N ASP A 121 -6.61 -0.37 -6.00
CA ASP A 121 -6.33 -1.76 -6.36
C ASP A 121 -7.33 -2.66 -5.64
N GLY A 122 -7.77 -3.69 -6.34
CA GLY A 122 -8.65 -4.73 -5.81
C GLY A 122 -8.25 -6.07 -6.39
N THR A 123 -8.15 -7.08 -5.55
CA THR A 123 -7.87 -8.45 -5.98
C THR A 123 -8.73 -9.41 -5.18
N THR A 124 -9.34 -10.34 -5.89
CA THR A 124 -10.05 -11.48 -5.31
C THR A 124 -9.35 -12.73 -5.83
N ILE A 125 -8.94 -13.59 -4.92
CA ILE A 125 -8.29 -14.86 -5.21
C ILE A 125 -9.40 -15.91 -5.15
N LYS A 126 -9.68 -16.54 -6.29
CA LYS A 126 -10.66 -17.62 -6.43
C LYS A 126 -9.99 -18.97 -6.25
#